data_AF-A0A7V6H4I0-F1
#
_entry.id   AF-A0A7V6H4I0-F1
#
_cell.length_a   1.000
_cell.length_b   1.000
_cell.length_c   1.000
_cell.angle_alpha   90.00
_cell.angle_beta   90.00
_cell.angle_gamma   90.00
#
_symmetry.space_group_name_H-M   'P 1'
#
loop_
_entity.id
_entity.type
_entity.pdbx_description
1 polymer ?
#
loop_
_entity_poly.entity_id
_entity_poly.type
_entity_poly.pdbx_seq_one_letter_code
_entity_poly.pdbx_strand_id
1 'polypeptide(L)' 'MKYKRIYKKRTAVERINGRLDRDFLFENHTIRGLAKMTLYVSMSFIISLGFAKGKILEEDKESLASWVV' A
#
# COMPACT_ATOMS: atom_id res chain seq x y z
N MET A 1 9.31 -10.41 -24.61
CA MET A 1 10.26 -10.84 -23.55
C MET A 1 9.63 -10.69 -22.17
N LYS A 2 9.74 -11.74 -21.33
CA LYS A 2 9.20 -11.84 -19.96
C LYS A 2 9.61 -10.67 -19.05
N TYR A 3 10.86 -10.23 -19.14
CA TYR A 3 11.40 -9.12 -18.35
C TYR A 3 10.62 -7.82 -18.52
N LYS A 4 10.42 -7.36 -19.77
CA LYS A 4 9.71 -6.09 -20.06
C LYS A 4 8.31 -6.05 -19.44
N ARG A 5 7.59 -7.18 -19.45
CA ARG A 5 6.25 -7.30 -18.86
C ARG A 5 6.26 -7.18 -17.33
N ILE A 6 7.23 -7.81 -16.67
CA ILE A 6 7.35 -7.76 -15.21
C ILE A 6 7.83 -6.37 -14.77
N TYR A 7 8.83 -5.83 -15.46
CA TYR A 7 9.38 -4.51 -15.16
C TYR A 7 8.34 -3.38 -15.31
N LYS A 8 7.39 -3.51 -16.24
CA LYS A 8 6.26 -2.56 -16.37
C LYS A 8 5.41 -2.47 -15.10
N LYS A 9 5.42 -3.48 -14.22
CA LYS A 9 4.72 -3.46 -12.94
C LYS A 9 5.47 -2.70 -11.83
N ARG A 10 6.73 -2.29 -12.03
CA ARG A 10 7.54 -1.60 -11.01
C ARG A 10 6.84 -0.34 -10.49
N THR A 11 6.19 0.40 -11.36
CA THR A 11 5.55 1.68 -11.01
C THR A 11 4.39 1.46 -10.06
N ALA A 12 3.73 0.29 -10.10
CA ALA A 12 2.72 -0.05 -9.11
C ALA A 12 3.34 -0.29 -7.73
N VAL A 13 4.49 -0.98 -7.68
CA VAL A 13 5.24 -1.22 -6.43
C VAL A 13 5.79 0.08 -5.85
N GLU A 14 6.38 0.94 -6.67
CA GLU A 14 6.90 2.25 -6.27
C GLU A 14 5.79 3.15 -5.70
N ARG A 15 4.59 3.12 -6.29
CA ARG A 15 3.42 3.83 -5.73
C ARG A 15 3.04 3.31 -4.36
N ILE A 16 3.00 2.00 -4.16
CA ILE A 16 2.66 1.40 -2.86
C ILE A 16 3.69 1.81 -1.80
N ASN A 17 4.99 1.75 -2.12
CA ASN A 17 6.05 2.18 -1.22
C ASN A 17 5.90 3.66 -0.85
N GLY A 18 5.68 4.54 -1.83
CA GLY A 18 5.47 5.97 -1.56
C GLY A 18 4.25 6.27 -0.68
N ARG A 19 3.25 5.39 -0.65
CA ARG A 19 2.08 5.51 0.24
C ARG A 19 2.36 4.96 1.63
N LEU A 20 3.12 3.88 1.75
CA LEU A 20 3.58 3.41 3.05
C LEU A 20 4.39 4.49 3.76
N ASP A 21 5.26 5.19 3.02
CA ASP A 21 6.07 6.26 3.58
C ASP A 21 5.23 7.51 3.92
N ARG A 22 4.36 7.96 3.01
CA ARG A 22 3.54 9.17 3.23
C ARG A 22 2.36 8.98 4.19
N ASP A 23 1.58 7.92 4.00
CA ASP A 23 0.30 7.72 4.70
C ASP A 23 0.52 7.06 6.07
N PHE A 24 1.55 6.20 6.20
CA PHE A 24 1.88 5.53 7.47
C PHE A 24 3.16 6.05 8.15
N LEU A 25 3.81 7.07 7.56
CA LEU A 25 4.99 7.74 8.12
C LEU A 25 6.18 6.81 8.40
N PHE A 26 6.31 5.71 7.66
CA PHE A 26 7.40 4.74 7.84
C PHE A 26 8.78 5.27 7.45
N GLU A 27 8.82 6.39 6.72
CA GLU A 27 10.05 7.19 6.49
C GLU A 27 10.66 7.71 7.79
N ASN A 28 9.83 7.95 8.82
CA ASN A 28 10.29 8.28 10.16
C ASN A 28 10.55 6.98 10.92
N HIS A 29 11.81 6.55 10.93
CA HIS A 29 12.27 5.29 11.53
C HIS A 29 12.22 5.30 13.07
N THR A 30 11.01 5.36 13.61
CA THR A 30 10.69 5.40 15.04
C THR A 30 10.50 4.00 15.63
N ILE A 31 10.16 3.01 14.79
CA ILE A 31 9.90 1.63 15.20
C ILE A 31 11.23 0.86 15.26
N ARG A 32 11.59 0.39 16.46
CA ARG A 32 12.78 -0.45 16.66
C ARG A 32 12.45 -1.94 16.64
N GLY A 33 13.28 -2.70 15.92
CA GLY A 33 13.22 -4.16 15.84
C GLY A 33 12.46 -4.66 14.61
N LEU A 34 13.07 -5.62 13.90
CA LEU A 34 12.55 -6.12 12.63
C LEU A 34 11.17 -6.75 12.77
N ALA A 35 10.95 -7.56 13.82
CA ALA A 35 9.66 -8.22 14.05
C ALA A 35 8.51 -7.20 14.20
N LYS A 36 8.76 -6.07 14.90
CA LYS A 36 7.77 -4.99 15.01
C LYS A 36 7.54 -4.37 13.64
N MET A 37 8.60 -3.97 12.94
CA MET A 37 8.46 -3.36 11.61
C MET A 37 7.66 -4.26 10.64
N THR A 38 7.94 -5.57 10.63
CA THR A 38 7.20 -6.55 9.80
C THR A 38 5.71 -6.58 10.15
N LEU A 39 5.36 -6.55 11.44
CA LEU A 39 3.96 -6.50 11.87
C LEU A 39 3.26 -5.23 11.36
N TYR A 40 3.88 -4.06 11.55
CA TYR A 40 3.32 -2.77 11.13
C TYR A 40 3.11 -2.72 9.61
N VAL A 41 4.12 -3.11 8.83
CA VAL A 41 4.03 -3.16 7.36
C VAL A 41 2.94 -4.12 6.90
N SER A 42 2.84 -5.31 7.53
CA SER A 42 1.79 -6.28 7.21
C SER A 42 0.39 -5.72 7.51
N MET A 43 0.23 -5.03 8.63
CA MET A 43 -1.02 -4.39 9.01
C MET A 43 -1.41 -3.28 8.02
N SER A 44 -0.47 -2.43 7.60
CA SER A 44 -0.71 -1.38 6.60
C SER A 44 -1.23 -1.92 5.28
N PHE A 45 -0.74 -3.09 4.84
CA PHE A 45 -1.27 -3.77 3.65
C PHE A 45 -2.70 -4.28 3.85
N ILE A 46 -2.99 -4.90 5.00
CA ILE A 46 -4.33 -5.40 5.31
C ILE A 46 -5.35 -4.25 5.32
N ILE A 47 -5.00 -3.14 5.96
CA ILE A 47 -5.85 -1.93 6.01
C ILE A 47 -6.09 -1.42 4.60
N SER A 48 -5.03 -1.24 3.80
CA SER A 48 -5.12 -0.72 2.42
C SER A 48 -6.01 -1.60 1.53
N LEU A 49 -5.92 -2.92 1.66
CA LEU A 49 -6.78 -3.87 0.94
C LEU A 49 -8.22 -3.83 1.43
N GLY A 50 -8.43 -3.66 2.74
CA GLY A 50 -9.74 -3.49 3.36
C GLY A 50 -10.49 -2.27 2.83
N PHE A 51 -9.81 -1.12 2.74
CA PHE A 51 -10.36 0.10 2.14
C PHE A 51 -10.75 -0.10 0.68
N ALA A 52 -9.85 -0.66 -0.12
CA ALA A 52 -10.14 -0.93 -1.53
C ALA A 52 -11.36 -1.87 -1.69
N LYS A 53 -11.47 -2.90 -0.83
CA LYS A 53 -12.64 -3.79 -0.83
C LYS A 53 -13.92 -3.06 -0.47
N GLY A 54 -13.91 -2.18 0.54
CA GLY A 54 -15.06 -1.37 0.94
C GLY A 54 -15.60 -0.56 -0.23
N LYS A 55 -14.72 0.15 -0.95
CA LYS A 55 -15.11 0.98 -2.09
C LYS A 55 -15.65 0.20 -3.28
N ILE A 56 -15.11 -1.00 -3.52
CA ILE A 56 -15.67 -1.91 -4.53
C ILE A 56 -17.12 -2.28 -4.20
N LEU A 57 -17.44 -2.48 -2.92
CA LEU A 57 -18.80 -2.78 -2.47
C LEU A 57 -19.73 -1.56 -2.58
N GLU A 58 -19.19 -0.35 -2.44
CA GLU A 58 -19.92 0.93 -2.63
C GLU A 58 -20.04 1.35 -4.11
N GLU A 59 -19.57 0.51 -5.04
CA GLU A 59 -19.47 0.79 -6.48
C GLU A 59 -18.60 2.00 -6.88
N ASP A 60 -17.90 2.62 -5.92
CA ASP A 60 -16.91 3.66 -6.19
C ASP A 60 -15.58 3.04 -6.67
N LYS A 61 -15.49 2.89 -7.99
CA LYS A 61 -14.29 2.38 -8.68
C LYS A 61 -13.27 3.47 -8.99
N GLU A 62 -13.64 4.74 -8.87
CA GLU A 62 -12.75 5.85 -9.21
C GLU A 62 -11.76 6.13 -8.09
N SER A 63 -12.16 5.90 -6.84
CA SER A 63 -11.39 6.27 -5.66
C SER A 63 -10.90 5.08 -4.82
N LEU A 64 -10.75 3.90 -5.42
CA LEU A 64 -10.35 2.63 -4.74
C LEU A 64 -9.18 2.75 -3.77
N ALA A 65 -8.25 3.64 -4.09
CA ALA A 65 -7.03 3.81 -3.34
C ALA A 65 -7.14 4.94 -2.31
N SER A 66 -8.09 5.87 -2.36
CA SER A 66 -8.12 7.02 -1.44
C SER A 66 -8.63 6.63 -0.05
N TRP A 67 -8.11 7.36 0.96
CA TRP A 67 -8.57 7.25 2.35
C TRP A 67 -9.92 7.93 2.59
N VAL A 68 -10.27 8.88 1.75
CA VAL A 68 -11.52 9.66 1.84
C VAL A 68 -12.59 8.93 1.04
N VAL A 69 -13.70 8.62 1.70
CA VAL A 69 -14.97 8.16 1.09
C VAL A 69 -15.54 9.30 0.25
#